data_AF-A0A381DLH6-F1
#
_entry.id   AF-A0A381DLH6-F1
#
_cell.length_a   1.000
_cell.length_b   1.000
_cell.length_c   1.000
_cell.angle_alpha   90.00
_cell.angle_beta   90.00
_cell.angle_gamma   90.00
#
_symmetry.space_group_name_H-M   'P 1'
#
loop_
_entity.id
_entity.type
_entity.pdbx_description
1 polymer ?
#
loop_
_entity_poly.entity_id
_entity_poly.type
_entity_poly.pdbx_seq_one_letter_code
_entity_poly.pdbx_strand_id
1 'polypeptide(L)'
;MKNTIIIFCLFVSILNGYEKQTACLQYENQGYWSKKYKITGLVYSGSELYGILPYHNIDILKYYFVVFWNNNEASIIKINNLYTGGEILYNMNGIDQNGIKWKISNQYFCY
;
A
#
# COMPACT_ATOMS: atom_id res chain seq x y z
N MET A 1 -16.87 -48.48 24.75
CA MET A 1 -17.25 -47.64 23.59
C MET A 1 -16.50 -46.32 23.73
N LYS A 2 -15.62 -46.03 22.76
CA LYS A 2 -14.72 -44.86 22.73
C LYS A 2 -15.46 -43.66 22.16
N ASN A 3 -15.49 -42.54 22.88
CA ASN A 3 -15.81 -41.23 22.32
C ASN A 3 -14.53 -40.41 22.23
N THR A 4 -13.87 -40.46 21.07
CA THR A 4 -12.77 -39.54 20.76
C THR A 4 -13.36 -38.32 20.07
N ILE A 5 -13.37 -37.18 20.75
CA ILE A 5 -13.79 -35.89 20.17
C ILE A 5 -12.59 -35.36 19.36
N ILE A 6 -12.74 -35.24 18.05
CA ILE A 6 -11.76 -34.60 17.17
C ILE A 6 -12.10 -33.11 17.12
N ILE A 7 -11.30 -32.28 17.79
CA ILE A 7 -11.37 -30.83 17.67
C ILE A 7 -10.61 -30.45 16.39
N PHE A 8 -11.37 -30.12 15.35
CA PHE A 8 -10.82 -29.60 14.09
C PHE A 8 -10.53 -28.10 14.26
N CYS A 9 -9.30 -27.77 14.66
CA CYS A 9 -8.80 -26.40 14.64
C CYS A 9 -8.64 -25.95 13.18
N LEU A 10 -9.63 -25.21 12.68
CA LEU A 10 -9.49 -24.42 11.46
C LEU A 10 -8.44 -23.34 11.70
N PHE A 11 -7.20 -23.60 11.28
CA PHE A 11 -6.20 -22.57 11.09
C PHE A 11 -6.69 -21.67 9.93
N VAL A 12 -7.36 -20.57 10.27
CA VAL A 12 -7.68 -19.52 9.29
C VAL A 12 -6.38 -18.79 9.01
N SER A 13 -5.70 -19.18 7.94
CA SER A 13 -4.60 -18.38 7.39
C SER A 13 -5.19 -17.04 6.97
N ILE A 14 -4.85 -15.97 7.69
CA ILE A 14 -5.17 -14.61 7.28
C ILE A 14 -4.35 -14.35 6.01
N LEU A 15 -4.96 -14.58 4.84
CA LEU A 15 -4.40 -14.19 3.55
C LEU A 15 -4.36 -12.66 3.53
N ASN A 16 -3.21 -12.08 3.87
CA ASN A 16 -2.93 -10.69 3.57
C ASN A 16 -2.76 -10.59 2.04
N GLY A 17 -3.77 -10.08 1.36
CA GLY A 17 -3.84 -9.95 -0.10
C GLY A 17 -3.22 -8.64 -0.57
N TYR A 18 -1.93 -8.44 -0.29
CA TYR A 18 -1.24 -7.28 -0.83
C TYR A 18 -0.97 -7.48 -2.33
N GLU A 19 -1.10 -6.39 -3.09
CA GLU A 19 -0.92 -6.43 -4.55
C GLU A 19 0.42 -5.79 -4.92
N LYS A 20 1.28 -6.52 -5.64
CA LYS A 20 2.52 -5.95 -6.17
C LYS A 20 2.22 -5.16 -7.44
N GLN A 21 2.50 -3.86 -7.44
CA GLN A 21 2.21 -2.99 -8.58
C GLN A 21 3.39 -2.11 -8.97
N THR A 22 3.55 -1.92 -10.28
CA THR A 22 4.53 -0.98 -10.85
C THR A 22 3.85 0.31 -11.25
N ALA A 23 4.35 1.43 -10.75
CA ALA A 23 3.77 2.76 -10.94
C ALA A 23 4.85 3.79 -11.27
N CYS A 24 4.39 4.92 -11.80
CA CYS A 24 5.17 6.13 -12.00
C CYS A 24 4.87 7.10 -10.86
N LEU A 25 5.87 7.42 -10.06
CA LEU A 25 5.75 8.25 -8.87
C LEU A 25 6.45 9.60 -9.05
N GLN A 26 5.85 10.65 -8.48
CA GLN A 26 6.51 11.94 -8.24
C GLN A 26 6.19 12.37 -6.81
N TYR A 27 7.15 12.97 -6.13
CA TYR A 27 6.94 13.59 -4.82
C TYR A 27 7.08 15.11 -4.92
N GLU A 28 6.39 15.82 -4.04
CA GLU A 28 6.50 17.27 -3.90
C GLU A 28 7.72 17.62 -3.03
N ASN A 29 8.58 18.48 -3.55
CA ASN A 29 9.70 19.06 -2.82
C ASN A 29 9.71 20.57 -3.03
N GLN A 30 9.60 21.34 -1.94
CA GLN A 30 9.65 22.81 -1.98
C GLN A 30 8.68 23.45 -3.00
N GLY A 31 7.49 22.85 -3.17
CA GLY A 31 6.47 23.32 -4.13
C GLY A 31 6.66 22.87 -5.57
N TYR A 32 7.71 22.10 -5.87
CA TYR A 32 7.97 21.52 -7.19
C TYR A 32 7.79 20.01 -7.17
N TRP A 33 7.37 19.45 -8.30
CA TRP A 33 7.31 18.01 -8.47
C TRP A 33 8.67 17.47 -8.90
N SER A 34 9.11 16.39 -8.26
CA SER A 34 10.28 15.63 -8.71
C SER A 34 10.11 15.14 -10.14
N LYS A 35 11.20 14.65 -10.76
CA LYS A 35 11.07 13.80 -11.95
C LYS A 35 10.22 12.56 -11.63
N LYS A 36 9.70 11.92 -12.68
CA LYS A 36 8.97 10.66 -12.54
C LYS A 36 9.93 9.49 -12.29
N TYR A 37 9.56 8.60 -11.38
CA TYR A 37 10.30 7.38 -11.08
C TYR A 37 9.41 6.17 -11.31
N LYS A 38 9.86 5.21 -12.14
CA LYS A 38 9.19 3.92 -12.30
C LYS A 38 9.59 3.02 -11.14
N ILE A 39 8.65 2.69 -10.27
CA ILE A 39 8.90 1.96 -9.03
C ILE A 39 7.87 0.85 -8.87
N THR A 40 8.33 -0.32 -8.41
CA THR A 40 7.44 -1.40 -8.00
C THR A 40 7.27 -1.36 -6.48
N GLY A 41 6.02 -1.21 -6.04
CA GLY A 41 5.64 -1.20 -4.63
C GLY A 41 4.57 -2.24 -4.32
N LEU A 42 4.08 -2.20 -3.09
CA LEU A 42 3.00 -3.06 -2.60
C LEU A 42 1.79 -2.19 -2.25
N VAL A 43 0.62 -2.59 -2.72
CA VAL A 43 -0.65 -1.97 -2.34
C VAL A 43 -1.27 -2.79 -1.21
N TYR A 44 -1.57 -2.10 -0.11
CA TYR A 44 -2.29 -2.66 1.03
C TYR A 44 -3.60 -1.93 1.22
N SER A 45 -4.65 -2.66 1.59
CA SER A 45 -5.79 -2.05 2.29
C SER A 45 -5.35 -1.57 3.67
N GLY A 46 -6.06 -0.58 4.21
CA GLY A 46 -5.78 -0.02 5.53
C GLY A 46 -5.91 -1.06 6.63
N SER A 47 -6.85 -2.00 6.52
CA SER A 47 -6.99 -3.12 7.45
C SER A 47 -5.79 -4.06 7.43
N GLU A 48 -5.29 -4.43 6.25
CA GLU A 48 -4.09 -5.27 6.12
C GLU A 48 -2.86 -4.56 6.68
N LEU A 49 -2.68 -3.28 6.34
CA LEU A 49 -1.53 -2.51 6.80
C LEU A 49 -1.59 -2.27 8.31
N TYR A 50 -2.76 -2.03 8.88
CA TYR A 50 -2.94 -1.90 10.33
C TYR A 50 -2.61 -3.20 11.06
N GLY A 51 -2.92 -4.36 10.48
CA GLY A 51 -2.50 -5.66 11.03
C GLY A 51 -0.97 -5.83 11.10
N ILE A 52 -0.22 -5.18 10.21
CA ILE A 52 1.25 -5.19 10.18
C ILE A 52 1.84 -4.08 11.06
N LEU A 53 1.21 -2.90 11.08
CA LEU A 53 1.69 -1.68 11.73
C LEU A 53 0.62 -1.03 12.64
N PRO A 54 0.18 -1.70 13.72
CA PRO A 54 -0.98 -1.27 14.51
C PRO A 54 -0.77 0.06 15.28
N TYR A 55 0.48 0.43 15.55
CA TYR A 55 0.81 1.67 16.27
C TYR A 55 1.01 2.89 15.36
N HIS A 56 0.81 2.73 14.05
CA HIS A 56 0.85 3.84 13.09
C HIS A 56 -0.55 4.40 12.86
N ASN A 57 -0.63 5.67 12.46
CA ASN A 57 -1.88 6.33 12.13
C ASN A 57 -2.40 5.85 10.76
N ILE A 58 -2.93 4.62 10.74
CA ILE A 58 -3.48 3.96 9.56
C ILE A 58 -5.00 4.09 9.57
N ASP A 59 -5.56 4.67 8.51
CA ASP A 59 -6.98 4.72 8.24
C ASP A 59 -7.39 3.40 7.57
N ILE A 60 -8.11 2.57 8.33
CA ILE A 60 -8.51 1.23 7.88
C ILE A 60 -9.42 1.23 6.65
N LEU A 61 -10.05 2.37 6.31
CA LEU A 61 -10.94 2.51 5.15
C LEU A 61 -10.21 3.00 3.88
N LYS A 62 -8.89 3.15 3.93
CA LYS A 62 -8.07 3.66 2.82
C LYS A 62 -7.16 2.58 2.26
N TYR A 63 -6.52 2.90 1.13
CA TYR A 63 -5.46 2.08 0.55
C TYR A 63 -4.13 2.81 0.61
N TYR A 64 -3.06 2.02 0.64
CA TYR A 64 -1.71 2.49 0.83
C TYR A 64 -0.78 1.91 -0.23
N PHE A 65 -0.02 2.77 -0.91
CA PHE A 65 1.08 2.34 -1.76
C PHE A 65 2.37 2.41 -0.97
N VAL A 66 3.01 1.26 -0.75
CA VAL A 66 4.23 1.14 0.03
C VAL A 66 5.41 0.93 -0.91
N VAL A 67 6.36 1.87 -0.88
CA VAL A 67 7.63 1.78 -1.59
C VAL A 67 8.72 1.44 -0.61
N PHE A 68 9.49 0.40 -0.89
CA PHE A 68 10.71 0.06 -0.14
C PHE A 68 11.92 0.55 -0.93
N TRP A 69 12.68 1.49 -0.35
CA TRP A 69 13.89 2.04 -0.94
C TRP A 69 15.12 1.20 -0.57
N ASN A 70 15.13 0.68 0.65
CA ASN A 70 16.11 -0.28 1.17
C ASN A 70 15.47 -1.06 2.33
N ASN A 71 16.26 -1.90 3.02
CA ASN A 71 15.75 -2.77 4.09
C ASN A 71 15.13 -2.02 5.29
N ASN A 72 15.50 -0.75 5.50
CA ASN A 72 15.09 0.04 6.66
C ASN A 72 14.33 1.32 6.27
N GLU A 73 14.11 1.57 4.98
CA GLU A 73 13.55 2.81 4.48
C GLU A 73 12.40 2.51 3.53
N ALA A 74 11.20 2.96 3.93
CA ALA A 74 10.00 2.82 3.14
C ALA A 74 9.15 4.08 3.20
N SER A 75 8.49 4.39 2.09
CA SER A 75 7.44 5.40 2.02
C SER A 75 6.08 4.71 2.01
N ILE A 76 5.28 4.96 3.05
CA ILE A 76 3.91 4.49 3.16
C ILE A 76 2.98 5.62 2.71
N ILE A 77 2.49 5.54 1.48
CA ILE A 77 1.73 6.62 0.85
C ILE A 77 0.24 6.30 0.95
N LYS A 78 -0.52 7.09 1.73
CA LYS A 78 -1.98 6.99 1.81
C LYS A 78 -2.58 7.53 0.52
N ILE A 79 -3.29 6.68 -0.23
CA ILE A 79 -3.97 7.05 -1.46
C ILE A 79 -5.25 7.83 -1.11
N ASN A 80 -5.40 9.04 -1.63
CA ASN A 80 -6.58 9.87 -1.35
C ASN A 80 -7.75 9.55 -2.28
N ASN A 81 -7.45 9.19 -3.53
CA ASN A 81 -8.45 8.80 -4.52
C ASN A 81 -9.17 7.50 -4.12
N LEU A 82 -10.37 7.32 -4.65
CA LEU A 82 -11.05 6.03 -4.56
C LEU A 82 -10.20 4.98 -5.29
N TYR A 83 -9.81 3.94 -4.56
CA TYR A 83 -9.13 2.77 -5.09
C TYR A 83 -9.90 1.54 -4.61
N THR A 84 -10.23 0.65 -5.52
CA THR A 84 -11.11 -0.51 -5.24
C THR A 84 -10.39 -1.84 -5.43
N GLY A 85 -9.04 -1.84 -5.44
CA GLY A 85 -8.24 -3.00 -5.85
C GLY A 85 -8.10 -3.10 -7.37
N GLY A 86 -7.03 -3.76 -7.84
CA GLY A 86 -6.66 -3.81 -9.25
C GLY A 86 -5.75 -2.64 -9.66
N GLU A 87 -5.59 -2.35 -10.95
CA GLU A 87 -4.50 -1.46 -11.38
C GLU A 87 -4.57 -0.01 -10.86
N ILE A 88 -3.41 0.54 -10.50
CA ILE A 88 -3.23 1.97 -10.29
C ILE A 88 -3.65 2.73 -11.54
N LEU A 89 -4.48 3.75 -11.36
CA LEU A 89 -4.98 4.59 -12.44
C LEU A 89 -4.04 5.77 -12.71
N TYR A 90 -4.35 6.53 -13.76
CA TYR A 90 -3.63 7.76 -14.06
C TYR A 90 -3.95 8.87 -13.05
N ASN A 91 -2.92 9.66 -12.68
CA ASN A 91 -3.06 10.89 -11.89
C ASN A 91 -3.75 10.70 -10.52
N MET A 92 -3.50 9.56 -9.88
CA MET A 92 -3.82 9.38 -8.46
C MET A 92 -2.88 10.24 -7.60
N ASN A 93 -3.32 10.58 -6.41
CA ASN A 93 -2.52 11.32 -5.44
C ASN A 93 -2.58 10.68 -4.05
N GLY A 94 -1.57 10.98 -3.25
CA GLY A 94 -1.47 10.51 -1.90
C GLY A 94 -0.56 11.38 -1.04
N ILE A 95 -0.52 11.05 0.24
CA ILE A 95 0.33 11.72 1.24
C ILE A 95 1.02 10.63 2.05
N ASP A 96 2.34 10.72 2.20
CA ASP A 96 3.06 9.78 3.05
C ASP A 96 3.05 10.16 4.53
N GLN A 97 3.65 9.30 5.37
CA GLN A 97 3.71 9.50 6.82
C GLN A 97 4.47 10.76 7.23
N ASN A 98 5.30 11.34 6.35
CA ASN A 98 6.04 12.58 6.59
C ASN A 98 5.30 13.82 6.08
N GLY A 99 4.08 13.67 5.55
CA GLY A 99 3.30 14.76 4.98
C GLY A 99 3.70 15.14 3.56
N ILE A 100 4.59 14.39 2.91
CA ILE A 100 5.01 14.65 1.53
C ILE A 100 3.87 14.25 0.60
N LYS A 101 3.53 15.13 -0.35
CA LYS A 101 2.52 14.84 -1.37
C LYS A 101 3.12 14.01 -2.49
N TRP A 102 2.34 13.05 -2.97
CA TRP A 102 2.71 12.15 -4.04
C TRP A 102 1.71 12.21 -5.18
N LYS A 103 2.22 12.15 -6.41
CA LYS A 103 1.47 11.78 -7.60
C LYS A 103 1.84 10.35 -7.97
N ILE A 104 0.82 9.55 -8.24
CA ILE A 104 0.92 8.14 -8.58
C ILE A 104 0.19 7.96 -9.91
N SER A 105 0.86 7.39 -10.90
CA SER A 105 0.26 7.04 -12.17
C SER A 105 0.63 5.62 -12.53
N ASN A 106 -0.14 4.99 -13.41
CA ASN A 106 0.23 3.67 -13.91
C ASN A 106 1.59 3.70 -14.63
N GLN A 107 2.19 2.52 -14.81
CA GLN A 107 3.53 2.36 -15.39
C GLN A 107 3.73 2.90 -16.81
N TYR A 108 2.67 3.20 -17.55
CA TYR A 108 2.74 3.69 -18.93
C TYR A 108 2.95 5.21 -19.00
N PHE A 109 2.81 5.94 -17.89
CA PHE A 109 2.92 7.40 -17.85
C PHE A 109 4.25 7.92 -17.31
N CYS A 110 5.33 7.15 -17.44
CA CYS A 110 6.67 7.49 -16.93
C CYS A 110 7.51 8.37 -17.87
N TYR A 111 6.90 8.95 -18.92
CA TYR A 111 7.56 9.83 -19.89
C TYR A 111 7.61 11.28 -19.43
#